data_AF-A0A7J8IHX0-F1
#
_entry.id   AF-A0A7J8IHX0-F1
#
_cell.length_a   1.000
_cell.length_b   1.000
_cell.length_c   1.000
_cell.angle_alpha   90.00
_cell.angle_beta   90.00
_cell.angle_gamma   90.00
#
_symmetry.space_group_name_H-M   'P 1'
#
loop_
_entity.id
_entity.type
_entity.pdbx_description
1 polymer ?
#
loop_
_entity_poly.entity_id
_entity_poly.type
_entity_poly.pdbx_seq_one_letter_code
_entity_poly.pdbx_strand_id
1 'polypeptide(L)'
;MRNLKLFRILEFGDIQAPGKPQCFCLRTEQETVIIGSEHGLMEVDPVTREVKNEIPLVAEGFLPDDGSGCIVGIQDLLDQESVCVATASGDVILCNLSTHQVRGRVQ
;
A
#
# COMPACT_ATOMS: atom_id res chain seq x y z
N MET A 1 -15.97 21.66 -0.58
CA MET A 1 -15.54 21.81 0.82
C MET A 1 -15.07 23.24 1.05
N ARG A 2 -15.74 24.03 1.88
CA ARG A 2 -15.33 25.38 2.27
C ARG A 2 -14.94 25.29 3.75
N ASN A 3 -13.81 25.88 4.16
CA ASN A 3 -13.21 25.83 5.52
C ASN A 3 -12.16 24.75 5.83
N LEU A 4 -11.53 24.13 4.82
CA LEU A 4 -10.30 23.37 5.05
C LEU A 4 -9.12 24.34 5.13
N LYS A 5 -8.26 24.17 6.14
CA LYS A 5 -6.95 24.82 6.22
C LYS A 5 -5.89 23.72 6.16
N LEU A 6 -4.88 23.92 5.32
CA LEU A 6 -3.73 23.05 5.27
C LEU A 6 -2.99 23.14 6.61
N PHE A 7 -3.00 22.05 7.37
CA PHE A 7 -2.36 22.00 8.69
C PHE A 7 -0.84 21.81 8.57
N ARG A 8 -0.42 20.91 7.68
CA ARG A 8 0.98 20.51 7.49
C ARG A 8 1.18 20.01 6.06
N ILE A 9 2.35 20.26 5.50
CA ILE A 9 2.89 19.56 4.32
C ILE A 9 4.07 18.72 4.82
N LEU A 10 4.12 17.47 4.40
CA LEU A 10 5.30 16.61 4.57
C LEU A 10 5.84 16.31 3.18
N GLU A 11 7.11 16.65 2.96
CA GLU A 11 7.81 16.30 1.73
C GLU A 11 8.52 14.97 1.91
N PHE A 12 8.13 14.01 1.07
CA PHE A 12 8.78 12.72 0.99
C PHE A 12 9.94 12.80 0.00
N GLY A 13 11.16 12.55 0.50
CA GLY A 13 12.34 12.33 -0.35
C GLY A 13 12.41 10.89 -0.86
N ASP A 14 13.54 10.51 -1.44
CA ASP A 14 13.76 9.15 -1.94
C ASP A 14 13.61 8.11 -0.82
N ILE A 15 12.62 7.22 -0.96
CA ILE A 15 12.44 6.04 -0.11
C ILE A 15 13.10 4.87 -0.85
N GLN A 16 13.83 4.04 -0.11
CA GLN A 16 14.30 2.75 -0.63
C GLN A 16 13.11 1.79 -0.71
N ALA A 17 12.28 1.94 -1.74
CA ALA A 17 11.09 1.13 -2.00
C ALA A 17 11.34 0.21 -3.22
N PRO A 18 10.90 -1.05 -3.18
CA PRO A 18 10.99 -1.94 -4.33
C PRO A 18 10.01 -1.52 -5.42
N GLY A 19 10.54 -1.32 -6.62
CA GLY A 19 9.77 -1.00 -7.82
C GLY A 19 9.30 0.45 -7.90
N LYS A 20 8.40 0.69 -8.85
CA LYS A 20 7.85 2.03 -9.12
C LYS A 20 6.57 2.24 -8.32
N PRO A 21 6.45 3.36 -7.56
CA PRO A 21 5.19 3.71 -6.92
C PRO A 21 4.06 3.90 -7.95
N GLN A 22 2.93 3.21 -7.73
CA GLN A 22 1.74 3.23 -8.58
C GLN A 22 0.55 3.87 -7.88
N CYS A 23 0.41 3.65 -6.57
CA CYS A 23 -0.70 4.18 -5.76
C CYS A 23 -0.27 4.38 -4.31
N PHE A 24 -1.06 5.19 -3.58
CA PHE A 24 -0.79 5.56 -2.19
C PHE A 24 -2.08 5.50 -1.37
N CYS A 25 -1.96 5.12 -0.10
CA CYS A 25 -3.04 5.21 0.88
C CYS A 25 -2.49 5.73 2.21
N LEU A 26 -3.12 6.76 2.78
CA LEU A 26 -2.78 7.25 4.11
C LEU A 26 -3.56 6.44 5.15
N ARG A 27 -2.86 5.95 6.18
CA ARG A 27 -3.46 5.30 7.34
C ARG A 27 -3.48 6.31 8.49
N THR A 28 -4.61 7.00 8.64
CA THR A 28 -4.68 8.19 9.49
C THR A 28 -4.46 7.91 10.97
N GLU A 29 -4.92 6.76 11.47
CA GLU A 29 -4.76 6.38 12.88
C GLU A 29 -3.34 5.91 13.20
N GLN A 30 -2.66 5.28 12.24
CA GLN A 30 -1.28 4.80 12.37
C GLN A 30 -0.25 5.87 11.98
N GLU A 31 -0.70 6.99 11.40
CA GLU A 31 0.13 8.05 10.82
C GLU A 31 1.15 7.53 9.79
N THR A 32 0.83 6.45 9.08
CA THR A 32 1.69 5.83 8.06
C THR A 32 1.14 6.00 6.65
N VAL A 33 2.00 5.80 5.66
CA VAL A 33 1.63 5.78 4.24
C VAL A 33 1.88 4.40 3.68
N ILE A 34 0.88 3.85 3.01
CA ILE A 34 1.02 2.64 2.18
C ILE A 34 1.35 3.07 0.76
N ILE A 35 2.35 2.41 0.19
CA ILE A 35 2.80 2.58 -1.19
C ILE A 35 2.60 1.25 -1.90
N GLY A 36 1.88 1.26 -3.02
CA GLY A 36 1.76 0.11 -3.91
C GLY A 36 2.72 0.23 -5.09
N SER A 37 3.34 -0.88 -5.48
CA SER A 37 4.17 -1.01 -6.68
C SER A 37 3.86 -2.30 -7.43
N GLU A 38 4.54 -2.53 -8.55
CA GLU A 38 4.47 -3.79 -9.31
C GLU A 38 4.93 -5.03 -8.51
N HIS A 39 5.59 -4.83 -7.37
CA HIS A 39 6.07 -5.93 -6.51
C HIS A 39 5.12 -6.24 -5.34
N GLY A 40 4.34 -5.26 -4.89
CA GLY A 40 3.48 -5.41 -3.71
C GLY A 40 3.23 -4.11 -2.96
N LEU A 41 3.11 -4.23 -1.63
CA LEU A 41 2.81 -3.12 -0.73
C LEU A 41 3.96 -2.86 0.23
N MET A 42 4.10 -1.59 0.60
CA MET A 42 5.07 -1.13 1.58
C MET A 42 4.41 -0.11 2.49
N GLU A 43 4.56 -0.28 3.81
CA GLU A 43 4.14 0.69 4.82
C GLU A 43 5.33 1.49 5.30
N VAL A 44 5.22 2.82 5.26
CA VAL A 44 6.31 3.73 5.58
C VAL A 44 5.87 4.75 6.62
N ASP A 45 6.75 5.03 7.56
CA ASP A 45 6.64 6.20 8.42
C ASP A 45 6.96 7.48 7.63
N PRO A 46 6.03 8.43 7.49
CA PRO A 46 6.26 9.64 6.72
C PRO A 46 7.25 10.62 7.37
N VAL A 47 7.51 10.48 8.66
CA VAL A 47 8.43 11.35 9.40
C VAL A 47 9.82 10.73 9.45
N THR A 48 9.94 9.48 9.90
CA THR A 48 11.25 8.81 10.03
C THR A 48 11.74 8.23 8.72
N ARG A 49 10.85 8.04 7.73
CA ARG A 49 11.11 7.38 6.43
C ARG A 49 11.49 5.90 6.57
N GLU A 50 11.19 5.31 7.71
CA GLU A 50 11.43 3.91 7.96
C GLU A 50 10.33 3.05 7.36
N VAL A 51 10.73 1.92 6.79
CA VAL A 51 9.82 0.88 6.34
C VAL A 51 9.34 0.12 7.56
N LYS A 52 8.03 0.17 7.82
CA LYS A 52 7.43 -0.56 8.94
C LYS A 52 7.06 -1.98 8.54
N ASN A 53 6.45 -2.13 7.37
CA ASN A 53 5.97 -3.42 6.86
C ASN A 53 6.14 -3.52 5.35
N GLU A 54 6.25 -4.74 4.85
CA GLU A 54 6.29 -5.08 3.44
C GLU A 54 5.42 -6.32 3.18
N ILE A 55 4.67 -6.29 2.08
CA ILE A 55 3.85 -7.42 1.63
C ILE A 55 4.15 -7.68 0.16
N PRO A 56 4.96 -8.71 -0.16
CA PRO A 56 5.38 -9.02 -1.52
C PRO A 56 4.27 -9.77 -2.28
N LEU A 57 3.42 -9.05 -3.01
CA LEU A 57 2.30 -9.65 -3.75
C LEU A 57 2.73 -10.55 -4.91
N VAL A 58 3.96 -10.39 -5.41
CA VAL A 58 4.56 -11.30 -6.39
C VAL A 58 4.82 -12.68 -5.77
N ALA A 59 5.40 -12.73 -4.57
CA ALA A 59 5.69 -14.00 -3.88
C ALA A 59 4.41 -14.73 -3.48
N GLU A 60 3.35 -13.98 -3.19
CA GLU A 60 2.01 -14.50 -2.88
C GLU A 60 1.22 -14.90 -4.14
N GLY A 61 1.75 -14.65 -5.35
CA GLY A 61 1.13 -15.03 -6.62
C GLY A 61 -0.02 -14.13 -7.07
N PHE A 62 -0.19 -12.95 -6.47
CA PHE A 62 -1.22 -11.97 -6.84
C PHE A 62 -0.74 -10.92 -7.86
N LEU A 63 0.58 -10.79 -8.04
CA LEU A 63 1.18 -9.98 -9.10
C LEU A 63 2.16 -10.84 -9.91
N PRO A 64 2.32 -10.57 -11.22
CA PRO A 64 3.28 -11.27 -12.06
C PRO A 64 4.72 -10.87 -11.70
N ASP A 65 5.65 -11.82 -11.83
CA ASP A 65 7.08 -11.66 -11.53
C ASP A 65 7.87 -10.95 -12.64
N ASP A 66 7.26 -10.71 -13.80
CA ASP A 66 7.84 -9.99 -14.93
C ASP A 66 7.81 -8.46 -14.78
N GLY A 67 7.28 -7.95 -13.67
CA GLY A 67 7.15 -6.52 -13.38
C GLY A 67 6.01 -5.83 -14.12
N SER A 68 5.15 -6.56 -14.84
CA SER A 68 3.94 -6.01 -15.47
C SER A 68 2.78 -5.79 -14.49
N GLY A 69 2.96 -6.20 -13.24
CA GLY A 69 1.98 -6.05 -12.16
C GLY A 69 1.57 -4.61 -11.95
N CYS A 70 0.27 -4.38 -11.75
CA CYS A 70 -0.27 -3.04 -11.55
C CYS A 70 -1.33 -3.04 -10.46
N ILE A 71 -1.10 -2.26 -9.41
CA ILE A 71 -2.07 -1.98 -8.37
C ILE A 71 -2.81 -0.69 -8.76
N VAL A 72 -4.13 -0.79 -8.89
CA VAL A 72 -5.00 0.31 -9.33
C VAL A 72 -5.74 1.00 -8.19
N GLY A 73 -5.73 0.40 -6.99
CA GLY A 73 -6.35 1.01 -5.81
C GLY A 73 -5.91 0.35 -4.51
N ILE A 74 -5.81 1.18 -3.47
CA ILE A 74 -5.56 0.75 -2.09
C ILE A 74 -6.54 1.51 -1.19
N GLN A 75 -7.15 0.80 -0.24
CA GLN A 75 -8.04 1.36 0.75
C GLN A 75 -7.69 0.81 2.13
N ASP A 76 -7.42 1.69 3.09
CA ASP A 76 -7.25 1.31 4.49
C ASP A 76 -8.59 0.89 5.10
N LEU A 77 -8.55 -0.21 5.88
CA LEU A 77 -9.68 -0.76 6.61
C LEU A 77 -9.37 -0.66 8.11
N LEU A 78 -9.73 0.49 8.69
CA LEU A 78 -9.41 0.88 10.07
C LEU A 78 -9.75 -0.21 11.10
N ASP A 79 -10.90 -0.85 10.97
CA ASP A 79 -11.40 -1.84 11.93
C ASP A 79 -10.68 -3.20 11.87
N GLN A 80 -9.84 -3.44 10.86
CA GLN A 80 -9.25 -4.75 10.59
C GLN A 80 -7.72 -4.77 10.54
N GLU A 81 -7.04 -3.65 10.83
CA GLU A 81 -5.58 -3.49 10.65
C GLU A 81 -5.09 -3.98 9.27
N SER A 82 -5.94 -3.83 8.27
CA SER A 82 -5.76 -4.42 6.95
C SER A 82 -5.97 -3.38 5.87
N VAL A 83 -5.44 -3.66 4.69
CA VAL A 83 -5.66 -2.86 3.49
C VAL A 83 -6.33 -3.73 2.43
N CYS A 84 -7.30 -3.14 1.74
CA CYS A 84 -7.88 -3.71 0.54
C CYS A 84 -7.11 -3.19 -0.67
N VAL A 85 -6.73 -4.10 -1.56
CA VAL A 85 -5.93 -3.82 -2.75
C VAL A 85 -6.67 -4.32 -3.97
N ALA A 86 -6.75 -3.50 -5.02
CA ALA A 86 -7.27 -3.89 -6.32
C ALA A 86 -6.13 -3.90 -7.34
N THR A 87 -6.00 -4.98 -8.10
CA THR A 87 -5.04 -5.11 -9.19
C THR A 87 -5.68 -4.82 -10.54
N ALA A 88 -4.87 -4.51 -11.56
CA ALA A 88 -5.34 -4.30 -12.93
C ALA A 88 -5.89 -5.59 -13.58
N SER A 89 -5.52 -6.78 -13.08
CA SER A 89 -6.11 -8.06 -13.47
C SER A 89 -7.54 -8.25 -12.97
N GLY A 90 -7.99 -7.42 -12.05
CA GLY A 90 -9.33 -7.50 -11.45
C GLY A 90 -9.37 -8.18 -10.09
N ASP A 91 -8.22 -8.59 -9.55
CA ASP A 91 -8.15 -9.24 -8.25
C ASP A 91 -8.38 -8.22 -7.14
N VAL A 92 -9.09 -8.67 -6.10
CA VAL A 92 -9.29 -7.90 -4.87
C VAL A 92 -8.70 -8.69 -3.71
N ILE A 93 -7.75 -8.07 -3.03
CA ILE A 93 -6.87 -8.70 -2.04
C ILE A 93 -7.02 -7.94 -0.73
N LEU A 94 -7.19 -8.69 0.35
CA LEU A 94 -7.14 -8.22 1.72
C LEU A 94 -5.77 -8.59 2.31
N CYS A 95 -5.01 -7.58 2.69
CA CYS A 95 -3.68 -7.72 3.25
C CYS A 95 -3.69 -7.23 4.70
N ASN A 96 -3.45 -8.12 5.65
CA ASN A 96 -3.30 -7.75 7.05
C ASN A 96 -1.83 -7.38 7.34
N LEU A 97 -1.58 -6.14 7.77
CA LEU A 97 -0.22 -5.61 7.91
C LEU A 97 0.49 -6.10 9.18
N SER A 98 -0.24 -6.49 10.23
CA SER A 98 0.35 -6.95 11.49
C SER A 98 0.73 -8.45 11.47
N THR A 99 0.00 -9.26 10.70
CA THR A 99 0.21 -10.72 10.59
C THR A 99 0.79 -11.15 9.25
N HIS A 100 0.93 -10.23 8.29
CA HIS A 100 1.32 -10.49 6.90
C HIS A 100 0.45 -11.52 6.18
N GLN A 101 -0.79 -11.74 6.65
CA GLN A 101 -1.73 -12.61 5.95
C GLN A 101 -2.30 -11.91 4.72
N VAL A 102 -2.23 -12.59 3.57
CA VAL A 102 -2.79 -12.13 2.30
C VAL A 102 -3.89 -13.08 1.86
N ARG A 103 -5.05 -12.53 1.50
CA ARG A 103 -6.20 -13.31 1.02
C ARG A 103 -6.86 -12.57 -0.12
N GLY A 104 -7.19 -13.24 -1.21
CA GLY A 104 -7.87 -12.60 -2.33
C GLY A 104 -8.65 -13.60 -3.16
N ARG A 105 -9.51 -13.08 -4.02
CA ARG A 105 -10.10 -13.85 -5.11
C ARG A 105 -9.33 -13.54 -6.38
N VAL A 106 -8.75 -14.58 -6.98
CA VAL A 106 -8.26 -14.51 -8.36
C VAL A 106 -9.44 -14.68 -9.29
N GLN A 107 -9.64 -13.75 -10.23
CA GLN A 107 -10.76 -13.84 -11.18
C GLN A 107 -10.49 -14.83 -12.32
#